data_AF-A0A554G2E5-F1
#
_entry.id   AF-A0A554G2E5-F1
#
_cell.length_a   1.000
_cell.length_b   1.000
_cell.length_c   1.000
_cell.angle_alpha   90.00
_cell.angle_beta   90.00
_cell.angle_gamma   90.00
#
_symmetry.space_group_name_H-M   'P 1'
#
loop_
_entity.id
_entity.type
_entity.pdbx_description
1 polymer ?
#
loop_
_entity_poly.entity_id
_entity_poly.type
_entity_poly.pdbx_seq_one_letter_code
_entity_poly.pdbx_strand_id
1 'polypeptide(L)'
;MKLEHWQVVFTQYRQAQAVLETWLPSVVPGSGAASGLVGREGLRTLQEQLLEVVERLRAGLGAHAREEEVQDALKPFTYLVDERVLLRLADAEQPLWPLLQYRLFGEDGGGEAFYALADQRLDEPGSPALLFEMLHFCITAGFGGRYLGHTAKLREYQERLAARIVTPPPLPAPSAPGDGSGPLLYAFPARYYAISAASVLGLQAVLWWVTR
;
A
#
# COMPACT_ATOMS: atom_id res chain seq x y z
N MET A 1 -2.85 4.81 2.23
CA MET A 1 -1.73 4.97 3.19
C MET A 1 -1.01 6.29 2.99
N LYS A 2 -0.15 6.65 3.96
CA LYS A 2 0.87 7.69 3.78
C LYS A 2 1.80 7.31 2.64
N LEU A 3 2.25 8.32 1.89
CA LEU A 3 3.12 8.19 0.71
C LEU A 3 4.42 7.40 1.03
N GLU A 4 4.89 7.51 2.27
CA GLU A 4 6.10 6.88 2.81
C GLU A 4 6.02 5.34 2.78
N HIS A 5 4.88 4.74 3.17
CA HIS A 5 4.72 3.28 3.15
C HIS A 5 4.83 2.72 1.72
N TRP A 6 4.21 3.42 0.76
CA TRP A 6 4.28 3.02 -0.65
C TRP A 6 5.70 3.08 -1.19
N GLN A 7 6.47 4.11 -0.84
CA GLN A 7 7.88 4.20 -1.23
C GLN A 7 8.70 3.02 -0.70
N VAL A 8 8.48 2.62 0.56
CA VAL A 8 9.15 1.45 1.15
C VAL A 8 8.79 0.18 0.38
N VAL A 9 7.49 -0.09 0.18
CA VAL A 9 7.00 -1.29 -0.54
C VAL A 9 7.56 -1.36 -1.96
N PHE A 10 7.45 -0.28 -2.74
CA PHE A 10 7.96 -0.25 -4.11
C PHE A 10 9.48 -0.42 -4.17
N THR A 11 10.22 0.20 -3.25
CA THR A 11 11.68 0.06 -3.20
C THR A 11 12.08 -1.39 -2.96
N GLN A 12 11.47 -2.05 -1.97
CA GLN A 12 11.79 -3.45 -1.67
C GLN A 12 11.31 -4.39 -2.76
N TYR A 13 10.15 -4.15 -3.37
CA TYR A 13 9.70 -4.93 -4.51
C TYR A 13 10.68 -4.83 -5.69
N ARG A 14 11.15 -3.61 -6.02
CA ARG A 14 12.16 -3.43 -7.07
C ARG A 14 13.46 -4.15 -6.74
N GLN A 15 13.88 -4.12 -5.47
CA GLN A 15 15.06 -4.87 -5.03
C GLN A 15 14.87 -6.38 -5.18
N ALA A 16 13.70 -6.92 -4.81
CA ALA A 16 13.37 -8.33 -5.04
C ALA A 16 13.45 -8.68 -6.53
N GLN A 17 12.87 -7.84 -7.41
CA GLN A 17 12.96 -8.04 -8.86
C GLN A 17 14.41 -8.01 -9.37
N ALA A 18 15.25 -7.11 -8.86
CA ALA A 18 16.66 -7.02 -9.25
C ALA A 18 17.46 -8.28 -8.83
N VAL A 19 17.20 -8.80 -7.61
CA VAL A 19 17.77 -10.08 -7.15
C VAL A 19 17.29 -11.20 -8.07
N LEU A 20 15.98 -11.30 -8.34
CA LEU A 20 15.44 -12.32 -9.22
C LEU A 20 16.02 -12.25 -10.63
N GLU A 21 16.17 -11.07 -11.21
CA GLU A 21 16.73 -10.93 -12.57
C GLU A 21 18.21 -11.35 -12.65
N THR A 22 18.94 -11.20 -11.55
CA THR A 22 20.36 -11.61 -11.47
C THR A 22 20.50 -13.13 -11.48
N TRP A 23 19.63 -13.85 -10.76
CA TRP A 23 19.70 -15.30 -10.59
C TRP A 23 18.86 -16.08 -11.60
N LEU A 24 17.70 -15.53 -11.95
CA LEU A 24 16.65 -16.14 -12.76
C LEU A 24 16.14 -15.10 -13.80
N PRO A 25 16.94 -14.81 -14.84
CA PRO A 25 16.56 -13.86 -15.87
C PRO A 25 15.26 -14.25 -16.55
N SER A 26 14.43 -13.29 -16.92
CA SER A 26 13.18 -13.61 -17.61
C SER A 26 13.47 -14.23 -18.98
N VAL A 27 13.05 -15.49 -19.18
CA VAL A 27 13.13 -16.14 -20.49
C VAL A 27 11.97 -15.64 -21.34
N VAL A 28 12.28 -14.98 -22.45
CA VAL A 28 11.27 -14.57 -23.43
C VAL A 28 10.62 -15.84 -24.02
N PRO A 29 9.28 -15.95 -24.04
CA PRO A 29 8.61 -17.11 -24.64
C PRO A 29 9.03 -17.24 -26.11
N GLY A 30 9.63 -18.37 -26.46
CA GLY A 30 10.19 -18.66 -27.79
C GLY A 30 11.72 -18.62 -27.88
N SER A 31 12.41 -18.05 -26.87
CA SER A 31 13.83 -18.29 -26.65
C SER A 31 13.95 -19.64 -25.97
N GLY A 32 14.40 -20.69 -26.67
CA GLY A 32 14.58 -22.03 -26.12
C GLY A 32 15.62 -22.15 -24.99
N ALA A 33 15.97 -21.05 -24.33
CA ALA A 33 16.80 -21.02 -23.14
C ALA A 33 15.95 -21.53 -21.97
N ALA A 34 16.13 -22.79 -21.58
CA ALA A 34 15.73 -23.22 -20.26
C ALA A 34 16.40 -22.27 -19.24
N SER A 35 15.65 -21.78 -18.24
CA SER A 35 16.27 -21.18 -17.05
C SER A 35 17.36 -22.13 -16.59
N GLY A 36 18.61 -21.66 -16.60
CA GLY A 36 19.74 -22.50 -16.21
C GLY A 36 19.51 -23.06 -14.81
N LEU A 37 19.86 -24.31 -14.58
CA LEU A 37 19.78 -24.90 -13.25
C LEU A 37 20.68 -24.10 -12.29
N VAL A 38 20.09 -23.57 -11.23
CA VAL A 38 20.79 -22.75 -10.22
C VAL A 38 21.58 -23.64 -9.26
N GLY A 39 21.09 -24.85 -9.01
CA GLY A 39 21.61 -25.79 -8.04
C GLY A 39 21.25 -25.42 -6.60
N ARG A 40 21.26 -26.42 -5.70
CA ARG A 40 20.80 -26.26 -4.31
C ARG A 40 21.48 -25.13 -3.54
N GLU A 41 22.78 -24.94 -3.75
CA GLU A 41 23.52 -23.89 -3.06
C GLU A 41 23.12 -22.49 -3.56
N GLY A 42 22.97 -22.33 -4.89
CA GLY A 42 22.47 -21.08 -5.46
C GLY A 42 21.04 -20.77 -5.03
N LEU A 43 20.16 -21.79 -4.90
CA LEU A 43 18.81 -21.60 -4.36
C LEU A 43 18.83 -21.09 -2.91
N ARG A 44 19.76 -21.57 -2.08
CA ARG A 44 19.93 -21.06 -0.71
C ARG A 44 20.43 -19.63 -0.70
N THR A 45 21.44 -19.30 -1.50
CA THR A 45 21.95 -17.93 -1.60
C THR A 45 20.87 -16.97 -2.11
N LEU A 46 20.10 -17.38 -3.12
CA LEU A 46 18.95 -16.62 -3.61
C LEU A 46 17.91 -16.40 -2.50
N GLN A 47 17.59 -17.45 -1.75
CA GLN A 47 16.66 -17.34 -0.61
C GLN A 47 17.17 -16.33 0.42
N GLU A 48 18.44 -16.39 0.81
CA GLU A 48 19.04 -15.47 1.78
C GLU A 48 18.95 -14.02 1.32
N GLN A 49 19.26 -13.75 0.04
CA GLN A 49 19.14 -12.40 -0.52
C GLN A 49 17.69 -11.90 -0.54
N LEU A 50 16.72 -12.77 -0.84
CA LEU A 50 15.31 -12.42 -0.80
C LEU A 50 14.79 -12.24 0.63
N LEU A 51 15.24 -13.04 1.59
CA LEU A 51 14.94 -12.86 3.01
C LEU A 51 15.40 -11.48 3.49
N GLU A 52 16.59 -11.04 3.12
CA GLU A 52 17.04 -9.70 3.47
C GLU A 52 16.13 -8.60 2.90
N VAL A 53 15.55 -8.81 1.71
CA VAL A 53 14.58 -7.86 1.13
C VAL A 53 13.31 -7.82 1.99
N VAL A 54 12.81 -8.98 2.42
CA VAL A 54 11.63 -9.06 3.30
C VAL A 54 11.92 -8.43 4.67
N GLU A 55 13.10 -8.64 5.24
CA GLU A 55 13.50 -8.02 6.51
C GLU A 55 13.68 -6.50 6.38
N ARG A 56 14.20 -5.99 5.26
CA ARG A 56 14.23 -4.56 4.98
C ARG A 56 12.83 -3.97 4.84
N LEU A 57 11.89 -4.72 4.24
CA LEU A 57 10.48 -4.33 4.17
C LEU A 57 9.86 -4.27 5.58
N ARG A 58 10.11 -5.29 6.41
CA ARG A 58 9.68 -5.35 7.80
C ARG A 58 10.16 -4.12 8.57
N ALA A 59 11.46 -3.83 8.52
CA ALA A 59 12.05 -2.69 9.22
C ALA A 59 11.47 -1.35 8.74
N GLY A 60 11.28 -1.18 7.43
CA GLY A 60 10.72 0.05 6.86
C GLY A 60 9.26 0.29 7.22
N LEU A 61 8.45 -0.77 7.26
CA LEU A 61 7.05 -0.68 7.69
C LEU A 61 6.92 -0.55 9.22
N GLY A 62 7.75 -1.24 10.00
CA GLY A 62 7.77 -1.19 11.47
C GLY A 62 8.12 0.17 12.06
N ALA A 63 8.75 1.05 11.28
CA ALA A 63 8.96 2.44 11.69
C ALA A 63 7.64 3.26 11.76
N HIS A 64 6.55 2.77 11.17
CA HIS A 64 5.33 3.56 10.97
C HIS A 64 4.02 2.81 11.29
N ALA A 65 4.07 1.50 11.52
CA ALA A 65 2.91 0.64 11.80
C ALA A 65 3.17 -0.28 12.99
N ARG A 66 2.11 -0.85 13.57
CA ARG A 66 2.25 -1.79 14.70
C ARG A 66 2.85 -3.11 14.23
N GLU A 67 3.61 -3.79 15.07
CA GLU A 67 4.29 -5.05 14.72
C GLU A 67 3.30 -6.09 14.14
N GLU A 68 2.12 -6.25 14.74
CA GLU A 68 1.09 -7.18 14.25
C GLU A 68 0.62 -6.84 12.83
N GLU A 69 0.43 -5.55 12.54
CA GLU A 69 0.00 -5.08 11.21
C GLU A 69 1.10 -5.28 10.16
N VAL A 70 2.36 -5.12 10.57
CA VAL A 70 3.52 -5.39 9.72
C VAL A 70 3.62 -6.88 9.43
N GLN A 71 3.52 -7.74 10.44
CA GLN A 71 3.54 -9.20 10.25
C GLN A 71 2.47 -9.67 9.27
N ASP A 72 1.24 -9.20 9.45
CA ASP A 72 0.13 -9.52 8.54
C ASP A 72 0.39 -9.03 7.11
N ALA A 73 0.98 -7.85 6.95
CA ALA A 73 1.32 -7.30 5.64
C ALA A 73 2.53 -8.01 4.98
N LEU A 74 3.44 -8.60 5.76
CA LEU A 74 4.58 -9.33 5.19
C LEU A 74 4.18 -10.66 4.54
N LYS A 75 3.11 -11.31 5.04
CA LYS A 75 2.58 -12.56 4.47
C LYS A 75 2.31 -12.47 2.96
N PRO A 76 1.41 -11.58 2.47
CA PRO A 76 1.10 -11.48 1.05
C PRO A 76 2.32 -11.11 0.19
N PHE A 77 3.22 -10.25 0.69
CA PHE A 77 4.46 -9.93 -0.02
C PHE A 77 5.37 -11.16 -0.16
N THR A 78 5.48 -11.97 0.89
CA THR A 78 6.29 -13.19 0.89
C THR A 78 5.74 -14.22 -0.09
N TYR A 79 4.41 -14.42 -0.13
CA TYR A 79 3.77 -15.31 -1.10
C TYR A 79 4.02 -14.83 -2.54
N LEU A 80 3.96 -13.52 -2.79
CA LEU A 80 4.30 -12.95 -4.10
C LEU A 80 5.74 -13.26 -4.50
N VAL A 81 6.71 -13.11 -3.59
CA VAL A 81 8.12 -13.39 -3.90
C VAL A 81 8.33 -14.88 -4.19
N ASP A 82 7.79 -15.77 -3.36
CA ASP A 82 7.88 -17.23 -3.58
C ASP A 82 7.25 -17.63 -4.92
N GLU A 83 6.07 -17.12 -5.25
CA GLU A 83 5.42 -17.39 -6.55
C GLU A 83 6.30 -16.91 -7.71
N ARG A 84 6.93 -15.74 -7.59
CA ARG A 84 7.82 -15.20 -8.64
C ARG A 84 9.07 -16.05 -8.84
N VAL A 85 9.62 -16.62 -7.78
CA VAL A 85 10.73 -17.57 -7.88
C VAL A 85 10.27 -18.85 -8.56
N LEU A 86 9.19 -19.47 -8.06
CA LEU A 86 8.68 -20.75 -8.56
C LEU A 86 8.30 -20.68 -10.04
N LEU A 87 7.69 -19.57 -10.49
CA LEU A 87 7.34 -19.36 -11.91
C LEU A 87 8.55 -19.24 -12.84
N ARG A 88 9.74 -18.95 -12.33
CA ARG A 88 10.98 -18.80 -13.13
C ARG A 88 11.93 -19.99 -13.00
N LEU A 89 11.77 -20.81 -11.97
CA LEU A 89 12.56 -22.01 -11.76
C LEU A 89 12.19 -23.12 -12.75
N ALA A 90 13.19 -23.90 -13.14
CA ALA A 90 12.95 -25.15 -13.86
C ALA A 90 12.14 -26.12 -12.99
N ASP A 91 11.28 -26.93 -13.62
CA ASP A 91 10.39 -27.88 -12.92
C ASP A 91 11.16 -28.83 -11.96
N ALA A 92 12.40 -29.20 -12.31
CA ALA A 92 13.25 -30.04 -11.48
C ALA A 92 13.73 -29.35 -10.19
N GLU A 93 13.78 -28.02 -10.15
CA GLU A 93 14.27 -27.22 -9.01
C GLU A 93 13.15 -26.63 -8.16
N GLN A 94 11.92 -26.52 -8.69
CA GLN A 94 10.77 -26.02 -7.92
C GLN A 94 10.57 -26.75 -6.58
N PRO A 95 10.65 -28.11 -6.49
CA PRO A 95 10.52 -28.82 -5.21
C PRO A 95 11.71 -28.61 -4.26
N LEU A 96 12.84 -28.10 -4.77
CA LEU A 96 14.04 -27.83 -3.99
C LEU A 96 14.09 -26.41 -3.46
N TRP A 97 13.16 -25.54 -3.90
CA TRP A 97 13.10 -24.15 -3.45
C TRP A 97 12.80 -24.08 -1.96
N PRO A 98 13.70 -23.52 -1.14
CA PRO A 98 13.43 -23.33 0.28
C PRO A 98 12.47 -22.13 0.43
N LEU A 99 11.17 -22.43 0.57
CA LEU A 99 10.11 -21.43 0.62
C LEU A 99 10.33 -20.37 1.71
N LEU A 100 10.20 -19.10 1.35
CA LEU A 100 10.26 -17.98 2.29
C LEU A 100 9.06 -18.02 3.24
N GLN A 101 7.87 -18.32 2.72
CA GLN A 101 6.63 -18.48 3.49
C GLN A 101 6.76 -19.53 4.60
N TYR A 102 7.46 -20.63 4.31
CA TYR A 102 7.66 -21.69 5.29
C TYR A 102 8.65 -21.25 6.36
N ARG A 103 9.74 -20.59 5.95
CA ARG A 103 10.76 -20.12 6.88
C ARG A 103 10.28 -18.99 7.80
N LEU A 104 9.45 -18.09 7.30
CA LEU A 104 8.97 -16.91 8.04
C LEU A 104 7.68 -17.19 8.83
N PHE A 105 6.77 -18.00 8.27
CA PHE A 105 5.43 -18.18 8.83
C PHE A 105 5.05 -19.65 9.08
N GLY A 106 5.88 -20.61 8.67
CA GLY A 106 5.56 -22.04 8.80
C GLY A 106 4.49 -22.52 7.83
N GLU A 107 4.24 -21.78 6.75
CA GLU A 107 3.18 -22.06 5.77
C GLU A 107 3.77 -22.46 4.41
N ASP A 108 3.13 -23.38 3.69
CA ASP A 108 3.55 -23.83 2.34
C ASP A 108 2.48 -23.57 1.25
N GLY A 109 1.25 -23.26 1.65
CA GLY A 109 0.08 -23.02 0.79
C GLY A 109 -0.25 -21.56 0.48
N GLY A 110 0.76 -20.69 0.29
CA GLY A 110 0.58 -19.23 0.12
C GLY A 110 -0.41 -18.80 -0.96
N GLY A 111 -0.55 -19.57 -2.04
CA GLY A 111 -1.51 -19.31 -3.10
C GLY A 111 -2.98 -19.42 -2.67
N GLU A 112 -3.29 -20.22 -1.65
CA GLU A 112 -4.61 -20.32 -1.03
C GLU A 112 -4.71 -19.40 0.20
N ALA A 113 -3.67 -19.42 1.05
CA ALA A 113 -3.60 -18.62 2.27
C ALA A 113 -3.77 -17.11 2.00
N PHE A 114 -3.24 -16.62 0.87
CA PHE A 114 -3.43 -15.24 0.44
C PHE A 114 -4.91 -14.85 0.33
N TYR A 115 -5.71 -15.67 -0.36
CA TYR A 115 -7.12 -15.34 -0.58
C TYR A 115 -7.98 -15.65 0.64
N ALA A 116 -7.61 -16.66 1.43
CA ALA A 116 -8.23 -16.91 2.73
C ALA A 116 -8.04 -15.71 3.67
N LEU A 117 -6.83 -15.16 3.73
CA LEU A 117 -6.53 -13.94 4.48
C LEU A 117 -7.32 -12.74 3.95
N ALA A 118 -7.38 -12.58 2.62
CA ALA A 118 -8.15 -11.51 2.01
C ALA A 118 -9.64 -11.60 2.35
N ASP A 119 -10.26 -12.77 2.20
CA ASP A 119 -11.69 -12.96 2.50
C ASP A 119 -11.99 -12.75 3.99
N GLN A 120 -11.17 -13.33 4.89
CA GLN A 120 -11.33 -13.12 6.34
C GLN A 120 -11.34 -11.62 6.70
N ARG A 121 -10.36 -10.87 6.21
CA ARG A 121 -10.17 -9.46 6.59
C ARG A 121 -11.16 -8.55 5.89
N LEU A 122 -11.63 -8.92 4.69
CA LEU A 122 -12.72 -8.23 3.99
C LEU A 122 -14.05 -8.34 4.75
N ASP A 123 -14.26 -9.39 5.54
CA ASP A 123 -15.48 -9.57 6.33
C ASP A 123 -15.38 -8.89 7.72
N GLU A 124 -14.16 -8.74 8.25
CA GLU A 124 -13.91 -8.10 9.54
C GLU A 124 -13.95 -6.54 9.47
N PRO A 125 -14.82 -5.88 10.25
CA PRO A 125 -14.80 -4.41 10.38
C PRO A 125 -13.61 -3.96 11.24
N GLY A 126 -12.89 -2.92 10.80
CA GLY A 126 -11.73 -2.37 11.51
C GLY A 126 -10.38 -2.98 11.13
N SER A 127 -10.34 -3.87 10.13
CA SER A 127 -9.11 -4.40 9.56
C SER A 127 -8.13 -3.29 9.14
N PRO A 128 -6.82 -3.42 9.43
CA PRO A 128 -5.82 -2.40 9.11
C PRO A 128 -5.74 -2.11 7.60
N ALA A 129 -5.75 -0.82 7.22
CA ALA A 129 -5.65 -0.40 5.82
C ALA A 129 -4.36 -0.87 5.13
N LEU A 130 -3.25 -0.97 5.88
CA LEU A 130 -1.96 -1.46 5.39
C LEU A 130 -2.08 -2.85 4.75
N LEU A 131 -2.84 -3.76 5.34
CA LEU A 131 -3.01 -5.10 4.82
C LEU A 131 -3.77 -5.10 3.49
N PHE A 132 -4.87 -4.36 3.40
CA PHE A 132 -5.62 -4.25 2.13
C PHE A 132 -4.79 -3.64 1.01
N GLU A 133 -3.97 -2.63 1.34
CA GLU A 133 -3.07 -2.02 0.36
C GLU A 133 -1.98 -2.99 -0.10
N MET A 134 -1.44 -3.82 0.80
CA MET A 134 -0.47 -4.84 0.43
C MET A 134 -1.09 -5.96 -0.40
N LEU A 135 -2.28 -6.44 -0.04
CA LEU A 135 -3.02 -7.44 -0.82
C LEU A 135 -3.31 -6.88 -2.23
N HIS A 136 -3.83 -5.67 -2.31
CA HIS A 136 -4.08 -5.01 -3.59
C HIS A 136 -2.79 -4.87 -4.41
N PHE A 137 -1.70 -4.40 -3.78
CA PHE A 137 -0.38 -4.29 -4.41
C PHE A 137 0.08 -5.62 -4.99
N CYS A 138 -0.03 -6.72 -4.25
CA CYS A 138 0.43 -8.03 -4.72
C CYS A 138 -0.31 -8.49 -5.97
N ILE A 139 -1.64 -8.32 -6.02
CA ILE A 139 -2.41 -8.66 -7.23
C ILE A 139 -2.04 -7.73 -8.40
N THR A 140 -1.85 -6.43 -8.16
CA THR A 140 -1.37 -5.50 -9.21
C THR A 140 0.04 -5.83 -9.70
N ALA A 141 0.91 -6.28 -8.80
CA ALA A 141 2.24 -6.80 -9.09
C ALA A 141 2.20 -8.19 -9.76
N GLY A 142 1.00 -8.72 -10.03
CA GLY A 142 0.70 -9.89 -10.83
C GLY A 142 0.69 -11.22 -10.06
N PHE A 143 0.47 -11.18 -8.74
CA PHE A 143 0.22 -12.38 -7.94
C PHE A 143 -1.05 -13.10 -8.44
N GLY A 144 -0.94 -14.38 -8.73
CA GLY A 144 -2.06 -15.22 -9.18
C GLY A 144 -2.60 -16.14 -8.10
N GLY A 145 -1.72 -16.78 -7.34
CA GLY A 145 -2.04 -17.86 -6.39
C GLY A 145 -2.95 -18.90 -7.02
N ARG A 146 -3.99 -19.32 -6.28
CA ARG A 146 -5.01 -20.27 -6.77
C ARG A 146 -5.80 -19.79 -8.00
N TYR A 147 -5.78 -18.50 -8.31
CA TYR A 147 -6.50 -17.89 -9.43
C TYR A 147 -5.59 -17.52 -10.60
N LEU A 148 -4.39 -18.12 -10.69
CA LEU A 148 -3.54 -17.98 -11.87
C LEU A 148 -4.34 -18.32 -13.15
N GLY A 149 -4.31 -17.43 -14.14
CA GLY A 149 -5.09 -17.55 -15.38
C GLY A 149 -6.56 -17.13 -15.29
N HIS A 150 -7.13 -16.91 -14.10
CA HIS A 150 -8.53 -16.52 -13.90
C HIS A 150 -8.68 -14.99 -13.74
N THR A 151 -8.47 -14.25 -14.83
CA THR A 151 -8.42 -12.78 -14.83
C THR A 151 -9.67 -12.10 -14.27
N ALA A 152 -10.85 -12.69 -14.48
CA ALA A 152 -12.11 -12.16 -13.94
C ALA A 152 -12.14 -12.19 -12.41
N LYS A 153 -11.66 -13.28 -11.79
CA LYS A 153 -11.59 -13.43 -10.34
C LYS A 153 -10.55 -12.50 -9.73
N LEU A 154 -9.38 -12.38 -10.35
CA LEU A 154 -8.35 -11.44 -9.92
C LEU A 154 -8.87 -9.99 -9.90
N ARG A 155 -9.60 -9.60 -10.95
CA ARG A 155 -10.22 -8.27 -11.03
C ARG A 155 -11.29 -8.04 -9.96
N GLU A 156 -12.14 -9.04 -9.70
CA GLU A 156 -13.13 -8.99 -8.61
C GLU A 156 -12.46 -8.73 -7.25
N TYR A 157 -11.37 -9.42 -6.93
CA TYR A 157 -10.61 -9.18 -5.69
C TYR A 157 -9.95 -7.80 -5.67
N GLN A 158 -9.38 -7.33 -6.78
CA GLN A 158 -8.83 -5.98 -6.87
C GLN A 158 -9.90 -4.92 -6.55
N GLU A 159 -11.09 -5.03 -7.13
CA GLU A 159 -12.21 -4.11 -6.92
C GLU A 159 -12.69 -4.15 -5.44
N ARG A 160 -12.87 -5.35 -4.87
CA ARG A 160 -13.27 -5.52 -3.45
C ARG A 160 -12.25 -4.91 -2.48
N LEU A 161 -10.96 -5.12 -2.72
CA LEU A 161 -9.88 -4.58 -1.89
C LEU A 161 -9.79 -3.05 -2.03
N ALA A 162 -9.89 -2.53 -3.25
CA ALA A 162 -9.87 -1.08 -3.51
C ALA A 162 -11.01 -0.35 -2.80
N ALA A 163 -12.22 -0.93 -2.76
CA ALA A 163 -13.37 -0.35 -2.06
C ALA A 163 -13.13 -0.19 -0.55
N ARG A 164 -12.35 -1.09 0.07
CA ARG A 164 -12.00 -1.02 1.51
C ARG A 164 -10.90 0.00 1.81
N ILE A 165 -9.99 0.26 0.87
CA ILE A 165 -8.89 1.23 1.05
C ILE A 165 -9.42 2.68 1.11
N VAL A 166 -10.57 2.97 0.48
CA VAL A 166 -11.10 4.33 0.30
C VAL A 166 -12.09 4.78 1.38
N THR A 167 -12.50 3.93 2.32
CA THR A 167 -13.60 4.28 3.24
C THR A 167 -13.12 4.48 4.68
N PRO A 168 -12.80 5.71 5.13
CA PRO A 168 -12.93 6.05 6.53
C PRO A 168 -14.41 5.86 6.93
N PRO A 169 -14.72 5.34 8.12
CA PRO A 169 -16.10 5.34 8.60
C PRO A 169 -16.62 6.79 8.59
N PRO A 170 -17.85 7.04 8.12
CA PRO A 170 -18.47 8.34 8.35
C PRO A 170 -18.40 8.61 9.84
N LEU A 171 -17.76 9.72 10.23
CA LEU A 171 -17.78 10.21 11.61
C LEU A 171 -19.22 10.08 12.11
N PRO A 172 -19.46 9.56 13.34
CA PRO A 172 -20.81 9.54 13.89
C PRO A 172 -21.36 10.95 13.75
N ALA A 173 -22.52 11.07 13.10
CA ALA A 173 -23.16 12.36 12.89
C ALA A 173 -23.14 13.10 14.23
N PRO A 174 -22.62 14.34 14.30
CA PRO A 174 -22.62 15.08 15.55
C PRO A 174 -24.04 15.03 16.08
N SER A 175 -24.21 14.47 17.29
CA SER A 175 -25.49 14.43 18.00
C SER A 175 -26.04 15.84 17.90
N ALA A 176 -27.19 15.98 17.23
CA ALA A 176 -27.78 17.29 17.00
C ALA A 176 -27.78 18.06 18.33
N PRO A 177 -27.01 19.16 18.46
CA PRO A 177 -27.25 20.07 19.55
C PRO A 177 -28.66 20.60 19.31
N GLY A 178 -29.52 20.38 20.30
CA GLY A 178 -30.90 20.85 20.30
C GLY A 178 -30.98 22.33 19.96
N ASP A 179 -32.13 22.69 19.38
CA ASP A 179 -32.64 24.02 19.10
C ASP A 179 -31.75 25.21 19.50
N GLY A 180 -31.40 26.00 18.49
CA GLY A 180 -31.14 27.42 18.66
C GLY A 180 -29.69 27.80 18.47
N SER A 181 -29.29 28.03 17.22
CA SER A 181 -28.27 29.04 16.90
C SER A 181 -28.51 29.53 15.49
N GLY A 182 -29.00 30.77 15.39
CA GLY A 182 -29.13 31.49 14.13
C GLY A 182 -27.79 31.68 13.42
N PRO A 183 -27.77 32.29 12.22
CA PRO A 183 -26.55 32.47 11.46
C PRO A 183 -25.49 33.16 12.31
N LEU A 184 -24.29 32.59 12.37
CA LEU A 184 -23.10 33.14 13.03
C LEU A 184 -22.74 34.47 12.36
N LEU A 185 -23.44 35.55 12.71
CA LEU A 185 -23.03 36.91 12.44
C LEU A 185 -21.80 37.15 13.32
N TYR A 186 -20.64 36.93 12.73
CA TYR A 186 -19.37 37.32 13.32
C TYR A 186 -19.45 38.82 13.62
N ALA A 187 -19.52 39.18 14.90
CA ALA A 187 -19.58 40.56 15.36
C ALA A 187 -18.21 41.22 15.12
N PHE A 188 -17.97 41.67 13.89
CA PHE A 188 -16.78 42.44 13.57
C PHE A 188 -16.82 43.81 14.28
N PRO A 189 -15.70 44.29 14.87
CA PRO A 189 -15.73 45.51 15.67
C PRO A 189 -16.02 46.75 14.81
N ALA A 190 -17.22 47.33 14.95
CA ALA A 190 -17.71 48.48 14.17
C ALA A 190 -16.76 49.69 14.14
N ARG A 191 -15.90 49.82 15.17
CA ARG A 191 -14.85 50.82 15.26
C ARG A 191 -13.92 50.84 14.05
N TYR A 192 -13.61 49.69 13.44
CA TYR A 192 -12.69 49.65 12.30
C TYR A 192 -13.30 50.28 11.05
N TYR A 193 -14.61 50.08 10.81
CA TYR A 193 -15.32 50.69 9.69
C TYR A 193 -15.53 52.20 9.87
N ALA A 194 -15.79 52.65 11.11
CA ALA A 194 -15.91 54.07 11.39
C ALA A 194 -14.58 54.81 11.14
N ILE A 195 -13.46 54.21 11.55
CA ILE A 195 -12.13 54.78 11.32
C ILE A 195 -11.77 54.81 9.83
N SER A 196 -12.00 53.72 9.10
CA SER A 196 -11.69 53.69 7.66
C SER A 196 -12.57 54.66 6.86
N ALA A 197 -13.86 54.79 7.19
CA ALA A 197 -14.73 55.79 6.58
C ALA A 197 -14.27 57.22 6.86
N ALA A 198 -13.89 57.53 8.10
CA ALA A 198 -13.38 58.84 8.48
C ALA A 198 -12.06 59.19 7.75
N SER A 199 -11.15 58.22 7.60
CA SER A 199 -9.90 58.42 6.87
C SER A 199 -10.12 58.74 5.40
N VAL A 200 -11.05 58.03 4.73
CA VAL A 200 -11.36 58.27 3.31
C VAL A 200 -11.98 59.66 3.12
N LEU A 201 -12.96 60.02 3.95
CA LEU A 201 -13.61 61.33 3.86
C LEU A 201 -12.67 62.49 4.25
N GLY A 202 -11.83 62.29 5.26
CA GLY A 202 -10.84 63.27 5.69
C GLY A 202 -9.79 63.52 4.60
N LEU A 203 -9.26 62.46 3.98
CA LEU A 203 -8.33 62.59 2.87
C LEU A 203 -8.98 63.33 1.69
N GLN A 204 -10.24 63.01 1.37
CA GLN A 204 -10.96 63.67 0.29
C GLN A 204 -11.18 65.17 0.56
N ALA A 205 -11.50 65.54 1.81
CA ALA A 205 -11.66 66.94 2.20
C ALA A 205 -10.34 67.73 2.13
N VAL A 206 -9.23 67.12 2.58
CA VAL A 206 -7.89 67.72 2.49
C VAL A 206 -7.47 67.93 1.04
N LEU A 207 -7.65 66.91 0.20
CA LEU A 207 -7.35 67.02 -1.23
C LEU A 207 -8.17 68.13 -1.88
N TRP A 208 -9.46 68.20 -1.57
CA TRP A 208 -10.33 69.26 -2.09
C TRP A 208 -9.90 70.65 -1.65
N TRP A 209 -9.46 70.82 -0.40
CA TRP A 209 -8.97 72.09 0.12
C TRP A 209 -7.65 72.54 -0.52
N VAL A 210 -6.72 71.60 -0.77
CA VAL A 210 -5.43 71.92 -1.42
C VAL A 210 -5.60 72.28 -2.90
N THR A 211 -6.63 71.75 -3.56
CA THR A 211 -6.92 72.04 -4.98
C THR A 211 -7.76 73.30 -5.21
N ARG A 212 -8.09 74.07 -4.16
CA ARG A 212 -8.93 75.28 -4.24
C ARG A 212 -8.14 76.53 -3.90
#